data_AF-A0A5S6PQ26-F1
#
_entry.id   AF-A0A5S6PQ26-F1
#
_cell.length_a   1.000
_cell.length_b   1.000
_cell.length_c   1.000
_cell.angle_alpha   90.00
_cell.angle_beta   90.00
_cell.angle_gamma   90.00
#
_symmetry.space_group_name_H-M   'P 1'
#
loop_
_entity.id
_entity.type
_entity.pdbx_description
1 polymer ?
#
loop_
_entity_poly.entity_id
_entity_poly.type
_entity_poly.pdbx_seq_one_letter_code
_entity_poly.pdbx_strand_id
1 'polypeptide(L)'
;MKSHFHFGQLPCLYDGDHQIVQSGAILRHLARKHNLNGGNELETTHIDMFCEGVRDLHTKYTKMIYQAYDTEKDSYIKDILPVELAKFEKLLATRDDGKNFILGEKISYVDFVLFEELDIHQILDPHCLDKFPLLKAYHQRMEDRPGLKEYCKQRNRAKIPVNGNGKQ
;
A
#
# COMPACT_ATOMS: atom_id res chain seq x y z
N MET A 1 -7.10 -8.25 25.72
CA MET A 1 -7.15 -8.99 24.44
C MET A 1 -5.84 -8.94 23.68
N LYS A 2 -5.12 -7.81 23.54
CA LYS A 2 -3.85 -7.77 22.77
C LYS A 2 -2.61 -8.36 23.47
N SER A 3 -2.71 -8.73 24.74
CA SER A 3 -1.58 -9.20 25.57
C SER A 3 -0.95 -10.52 25.14
N HIS A 4 -1.62 -11.31 24.28
CA HIS A 4 -1.07 -12.54 23.71
C HIS A 4 -0.28 -12.33 22.41
N PHE A 5 -0.17 -11.08 21.94
CA PHE A 5 0.68 -10.72 20.81
C PHE A 5 2.02 -10.20 21.34
N HIS A 6 3.12 -10.63 20.73
CA HIS A 6 4.49 -10.32 21.17
C HIS A 6 4.77 -8.83 21.41
N PHE A 7 4.13 -7.94 20.65
CA PHE A 7 4.26 -6.47 20.81
C PHE A 7 2.97 -5.79 21.30
N GLY A 8 1.99 -6.53 21.81
CA GLY A 8 0.72 -5.96 22.27
C GLY A 8 -0.10 -5.27 21.18
N GLN A 9 0.18 -5.56 19.91
CA GLN A 9 -0.37 -4.88 18.74
C GLN A 9 -0.82 -5.88 17.67
N LEU A 10 -1.74 -5.41 16.82
CA LEU A 10 -2.17 -6.06 15.58
C LEU A 10 -1.47 -5.36 14.40
N PRO A 11 -1.40 -5.98 13.20
CA PRO A 11 -1.98 -7.28 12.82
C PRO A 11 -1.18 -8.50 13.29
N CYS A 12 -1.83 -9.67 13.20
CA CYS A 12 -1.25 -10.98 13.43
C CYS A 12 -1.75 -11.96 12.34
N LEU A 13 -0.83 -12.70 11.72
CA LEU A 13 -1.12 -13.84 10.86
C LEU A 13 -0.85 -15.13 11.63
N TYR A 14 -1.75 -16.10 11.54
CA TYR A 14 -1.50 -17.48 11.94
C TYR A 14 -1.24 -18.31 10.68
N ASP A 15 -0.03 -18.83 10.51
CA ASP A 15 0.34 -19.75 9.42
C ASP A 15 0.58 -21.15 10.01
N GLY A 16 -0.49 -21.96 10.05
CA GLY A 16 -0.55 -23.14 10.90
C GLY A 16 -0.45 -22.74 12.37
N ASP A 17 0.47 -23.37 13.10
CA ASP A 17 0.73 -23.08 14.52
C ASP A 17 1.64 -21.85 14.73
N HIS A 18 2.15 -21.22 13.67
CA HIS A 18 3.07 -20.09 13.78
C HIS A 18 2.33 -18.76 13.88
N GLN A 19 2.51 -18.06 15.00
CA GLN A 19 2.02 -16.71 15.21
C GLN A 19 3.04 -15.68 14.69
N ILE A 20 2.66 -14.88 13.68
CA ILE A 20 3.51 -13.86 13.08
C ILE A 20 2.84 -12.48 13.25
N VAL A 21 3.47 -11.59 13.99
CA VAL A 21 3.05 -10.18 14.16
C VAL A 21 3.90 -9.26 13.29
N GLN A 22 3.59 -7.96 13.25
CA GLN A 22 4.18 -6.92 12.38
C GLN A 22 3.74 -7.05 10.91
N SER A 23 3.02 -6.06 10.40
CA SER A 23 2.49 -6.07 9.03
C SER A 23 3.57 -6.30 7.97
N GLY A 24 4.73 -5.65 8.11
CA GLY A 24 5.86 -5.83 7.19
C GLY A 24 6.48 -7.24 7.24
N ALA A 25 6.50 -7.88 8.41
CA ALA A 25 7.01 -9.25 8.54
C ALA A 25 6.03 -10.27 7.94
N ILE A 26 4.73 -10.08 8.18
CA ILE A 26 3.64 -10.87 7.58
C ILE A 26 3.72 -10.81 6.05
N LEU A 27 3.81 -9.61 5.47
CA LEU A 27 3.90 -9.41 4.03
C LEU A 27 5.11 -10.14 3.43
N ARG A 28 6.31 -9.94 4.01
CA ARG A 28 7.54 -10.59 3.52
C ARG A 28 7.54 -12.11 3.71
N HIS A 29 6.90 -12.62 4.78
CA HIS A 29 6.70 -14.06 4.97
C HIS A 29 5.87 -14.67 3.85
N LEU A 30 4.68 -14.09 3.60
CA LEU A 30 3.83 -14.52 2.49
C LEU A 30 4.53 -14.36 1.14
N ALA A 31 5.31 -13.29 0.97
CA ALA A 31 6.08 -13.06 -0.24
C ALA A 31 7.06 -14.20 -0.53
N ARG A 32 7.85 -14.61 0.47
CA ARG A 32 8.78 -15.74 0.33
C ARG A 32 8.05 -17.06 0.08
N LYS A 33 6.94 -17.31 0.78
CA LYS A 33 6.16 -18.56 0.65
C LYS A 33 5.50 -18.70 -0.74
N HIS A 34 5.16 -17.59 -1.38
CA HIS A 34 4.41 -17.56 -2.64
C HIS A 34 5.21 -17.00 -3.84
N ASN A 35 6.54 -16.91 -3.73
CA ASN A 35 7.44 -16.42 -4.80
C ASN A 35 7.12 -15.00 -5.28
N LEU A 36 6.77 -14.10 -4.35
CA LEU A 36 6.48 -12.68 -4.59
C LEU A 36 7.54 -11.75 -3.99
N ASN A 37 8.74 -12.28 -3.70
CA ASN A 37 9.84 -11.56 -3.05
C ASN A 37 11.00 -11.23 -4.01
N GLY A 38 10.71 -11.04 -5.30
CA GLY A 38 11.74 -10.90 -6.34
C GLY A 38 12.44 -12.22 -6.68
N GLY A 39 13.15 -12.24 -7.81
CA GLY A 39 13.90 -13.41 -8.30
C GLY A 39 15.38 -13.41 -7.95
N ASN A 40 15.90 -12.31 -7.40
CA ASN A 40 17.29 -12.17 -6.96
C ASN A 40 17.41 -11.09 -5.87
N GLU A 41 18.60 -10.95 -5.29
CA GLU A 41 18.87 -10.01 -4.20
C GLU A 41 18.59 -8.54 -4.58
N LEU A 42 18.92 -8.13 -5.81
CA LEU A 42 18.69 -6.76 -6.26
C LEU A 42 17.20 -6.46 -6.44
N GLU A 43 16.42 -7.42 -6.94
CA GLU A 43 14.96 -7.32 -7.00
C GLU A 43 14.34 -7.28 -5.61
N THR A 44 14.81 -8.13 -4.69
CA THR A 44 14.37 -8.15 -3.28
C THR A 44 14.65 -6.81 -2.59
N THR A 45 15.87 -6.29 -2.75
CA THR A 45 16.28 -4.99 -2.22
C THR A 45 15.42 -3.87 -2.81
N HIS A 46 15.12 -3.92 -4.11
CA HIS A 46 14.32 -2.91 -4.77
C HIS A 46 12.89 -2.86 -4.22
N ILE A 47 12.22 -4.01 -4.06
CA ILE A 47 10.87 -4.06 -3.50
C ILE A 47 10.83 -3.70 -2.02
N ASP A 48 11.87 -4.02 -1.25
CA ASP A 48 11.98 -3.61 0.15
C ASP A 48 12.13 -2.08 0.26
N MET A 49 13.01 -1.47 -0.53
CA MET A 49 13.17 -0.01 -0.58
C MET A 49 11.86 0.69 -0.97
N PHE A 50 11.15 0.14 -1.96
CA PHE A 50 9.87 0.68 -2.40
C PHE A 50 8.82 0.57 -1.28
N CYS A 51 8.72 -0.60 -0.62
CA CYS A 51 7.78 -0.85 0.47
C CYS A 51 8.00 0.10 1.66
N GLU A 52 9.24 0.29 2.10
CA GLU A 52 9.53 1.20 3.21
C GLU A 52 9.20 2.66 2.82
N GLY A 53 9.40 3.06 1.56
CA GLY A 53 8.92 4.36 1.07
C GLY A 53 7.40 4.50 1.17
N VAL A 54 6.64 3.47 0.79
CA VAL A 54 5.16 3.46 0.93
C VAL A 54 4.76 3.56 2.40
N ARG A 55 5.46 2.87 3.31
CA ARG A 55 5.21 2.94 4.75
C ARG A 55 5.50 4.31 5.34
N ASP A 56 6.48 5.04 4.81
CA ASP A 56 6.77 6.42 5.19
C ASP A 56 5.64 7.39 4.76
N LEU A 57 4.99 7.15 3.62
CA LEU A 57 3.77 7.88 3.24
C LEU A 57 2.61 7.51 4.16
N HIS A 58 2.39 6.21 4.39
CA HIS A 58 1.32 5.71 5.24
C HIS A 58 1.41 6.25 6.68
N THR A 59 2.63 6.45 7.18
CA THR A 59 2.86 7.06 8.49
C THR A 59 2.40 8.53 8.52
N LYS A 60 2.61 9.29 7.43
CA LYS A 60 2.10 10.67 7.31
C LYS A 60 0.57 10.68 7.21
N TYR A 61 0.01 9.80 6.37
CA TYR A 61 -1.44 9.62 6.23
C TYR A 61 -2.10 9.33 7.58
N THR A 62 -1.64 8.29 8.28
CA THR A 62 -2.21 7.89 9.58
C THR A 62 -2.04 8.97 10.65
N LYS A 63 -0.91 9.68 10.68
CA LYS A 63 -0.75 10.84 11.58
C LYS A 63 -1.83 11.89 11.31
N MET A 64 -2.03 12.28 10.05
CA MET A 64 -3.09 13.22 9.66
C MET A 64 -4.47 12.68 10.06
N ILE A 65 -4.82 11.45 9.68
CA ILE A 65 -6.12 10.82 9.97
C ILE A 65 -6.45 10.80 11.46
N TYR A 66 -5.51 10.38 12.31
CA TYR A 66 -5.80 10.10 13.72
C TYR A 66 -5.53 11.30 14.63
N GLN A 67 -4.73 12.28 14.21
CA GLN A 67 -4.29 13.37 15.08
C GLN A 67 -4.71 14.76 14.62
N ALA A 68 -4.89 14.98 13.31
CA ALA A 68 -5.02 16.34 12.78
C ALA A 68 -5.97 16.48 11.58
N TYR A 69 -6.89 15.51 11.37
CA TYR A 69 -7.69 15.45 10.15
C TYR A 69 -8.47 16.73 9.86
N ASP A 70 -9.13 17.30 10.88
CA ASP A 70 -10.01 18.46 10.70
C ASP A 70 -9.23 19.77 10.44
N THR A 71 -7.92 19.78 10.71
CA THR A 71 -7.06 20.97 10.58
C THR A 71 -5.99 20.86 9.50
N GLU A 72 -5.54 19.65 9.18
CA GLU A 72 -4.38 19.40 8.30
C GLU A 72 -4.72 18.62 7.04
N LYS A 73 -5.95 18.10 6.86
CA LYS A 73 -6.34 17.34 5.65
C LYS A 73 -6.05 18.12 4.37
N ASP A 74 -6.48 19.37 4.30
CA ASP A 74 -6.33 20.19 3.08
C ASP A 74 -4.86 20.48 2.76
N SER A 75 -4.04 20.81 3.76
CA SER A 75 -2.59 20.99 3.58
C SER A 75 -1.89 19.68 3.24
N TYR A 76 -2.34 18.55 3.79
CA TYR A 76 -1.80 17.24 3.44
C TYR A 76 -2.04 16.94 1.95
N ILE A 77 -3.28 17.11 1.47
CA ILE A 77 -3.66 16.88 0.08
C ILE A 77 -2.92 17.84 -0.86
N LYS A 78 -2.78 19.11 -0.47
CA LYS A 78 -2.19 20.14 -1.33
C LYS A 78 -0.67 20.11 -1.38
N ASP A 79 -0.02 19.95 -0.23
CA ASP A 79 1.40 20.25 -0.06
C ASP A 79 2.26 19.01 0.19
N ILE A 80 1.69 17.94 0.77
CA ILE A 80 2.43 16.71 1.11
C ILE A 80 2.21 15.63 0.05
N LEU A 81 0.96 15.28 -0.20
CA LEU A 81 0.59 14.14 -1.03
C LEU A 81 1.18 14.19 -2.44
N PRO A 82 1.13 15.32 -3.19
CA PRO A 82 1.66 15.36 -4.55
C PRO A 82 3.18 15.19 -4.58
N VAL A 83 3.89 15.66 -3.55
CA VAL A 83 5.35 15.53 -3.43
C VAL A 83 5.73 14.07 -3.21
N GLU A 84 4.98 13.35 -2.38
CA GLU A 84 5.21 11.93 -2.11
C GLU A 84 4.83 11.05 -3.31
N LEU A 85 3.68 11.29 -3.94
CA LEU A 85 3.26 10.59 -5.15
C LEU A 85 4.25 10.79 -6.32
N ALA A 86 4.82 11.99 -6.47
CA ALA A 86 5.85 12.24 -7.49
C ALA A 86 7.09 11.35 -7.34
N LYS A 87 7.45 10.96 -6.10
CA LYS A 87 8.57 10.05 -5.85
C LYS A 87 8.24 8.64 -6.34
N PHE A 88 7.03 8.15 -6.08
CA PHE A 88 6.59 6.83 -6.56
C PHE A 88 6.39 6.79 -8.07
N GLU A 89 5.82 7.83 -8.67
CA GLU A 89 5.70 7.96 -10.13
C GLU A 89 7.07 7.83 -10.80
N LYS A 90 8.07 8.59 -10.28
CA LYS A 90 9.45 8.52 -10.76
C LYS A 90 10.10 7.15 -10.55
N LEU A 91 9.88 6.54 -9.39
CA LEU A 91 10.49 5.25 -9.06
C LEU A 91 9.88 4.10 -9.88
N LEU A 92 8.56 4.12 -10.08
CA LEU A 92 7.85 3.15 -10.90
C LEU A 92 8.36 3.16 -12.35
N ALA A 93 8.71 4.34 -12.88
CA ALA A 93 9.29 4.47 -14.23
C ALA A 93 10.68 3.81 -14.39
N THR A 94 11.37 3.44 -13.31
CA THR A 94 12.74 2.88 -13.38
C THR A 94 12.79 1.45 -13.90
N ARG A 95 11.65 0.76 -13.97
CA ARG A 95 11.54 -0.61 -14.49
C ARG A 95 10.40 -0.67 -15.49
N ASP A 96 10.70 -1.15 -16.70
CA ASP A 96 9.71 -1.34 -17.77
C ASP A 96 8.86 -0.09 -18.06
N ASP A 97 9.47 1.10 -17.96
CA ASP A 97 8.83 2.41 -18.06
C ASP A 97 7.57 2.59 -17.18
N GLY A 98 7.43 1.82 -16.09
CA GLY A 98 6.26 1.83 -15.22
C GLY A 98 4.98 1.24 -15.83
N LYS A 99 5.09 0.51 -16.94
CA LYS A 99 3.94 -0.01 -17.69
C LYS A 99 3.27 -1.22 -17.04
N ASN A 100 3.98 -1.96 -16.19
CA ASN A 100 3.51 -3.19 -15.55
C ASN A 100 3.54 -3.11 -14.01
N PHE A 101 4.19 -4.05 -13.32
CA PHE A 101 4.34 -4.07 -11.87
C PHE A 101 5.60 -3.31 -11.43
N ILE A 102 5.81 -3.16 -10.13
CA ILE A 102 7.01 -2.51 -9.58
C ILE A 102 8.30 -3.20 -10.06
N LEU A 103 8.29 -4.52 -10.29
CA LEU A 103 9.43 -5.26 -10.86
C LEU A 103 9.35 -5.44 -12.39
N GLY A 104 8.49 -4.72 -13.09
CA GLY A 104 8.20 -4.93 -14.51
C GLY A 104 7.17 -6.05 -14.69
N GLU A 105 7.51 -7.12 -15.40
CA GLU A 105 6.54 -8.19 -15.71
C GLU A 105 6.13 -9.06 -14.51
N LYS A 106 6.89 -9.02 -13.41
CA LYS A 106 6.66 -9.85 -12.22
C LYS A 106 5.96 -9.05 -11.14
N ILE A 107 4.82 -9.57 -10.67
CA ILE A 107 4.15 -9.06 -9.47
C ILE A 107 4.95 -9.46 -8.22
N SER A 108 4.92 -8.59 -7.22
CA SER A 108 5.58 -8.76 -5.93
C SER A 108 4.66 -8.34 -4.79
N TYR A 109 5.07 -8.58 -3.55
CA TYR A 109 4.26 -8.21 -2.39
C TYR A 109 4.03 -6.70 -2.28
N VAL A 110 4.99 -5.88 -2.72
CA VAL A 110 4.89 -4.42 -2.63
C VAL A 110 3.85 -3.85 -3.58
N ASP A 111 3.48 -4.59 -4.63
CA ASP A 111 2.42 -4.15 -5.53
C ASP A 111 1.06 -4.02 -4.82
N PHE A 112 0.77 -4.94 -3.90
CA PHE A 112 -0.44 -4.87 -3.07
C PHE A 112 -0.38 -3.72 -2.06
N VAL A 113 0.82 -3.39 -1.56
CA VAL A 113 1.03 -2.30 -0.60
C VAL A 113 0.83 -0.95 -1.28
N LEU A 114 1.45 -0.74 -2.45
CA LEU A 114 1.26 0.48 -3.22
C LEU A 114 -0.19 0.60 -3.72
N PHE A 115 -0.80 -0.49 -4.19
CA PHE A 115 -2.20 -0.47 -4.62
C PHE A 115 -3.12 0.05 -3.53
N GLU A 116 -3.06 -0.52 -2.31
CA GLU A 116 -3.87 -0.05 -1.19
C GLU A 116 -3.56 1.41 -0.83
N GLU A 117 -2.27 1.80 -0.82
CA GLU A 117 -1.90 3.18 -0.50
C GLU A 117 -2.48 4.19 -1.52
N LEU A 118 -2.47 3.87 -2.81
CA LEU A 118 -3.08 4.73 -3.83
C LEU A 118 -4.61 4.75 -3.68
N ASP A 119 -5.22 3.61 -3.38
CA ASP A 119 -6.66 3.47 -3.23
C ASP A 119 -7.21 4.31 -2.07
N ILE A 120 -6.58 4.25 -0.89
CA ILE A 120 -6.99 5.08 0.26
C ILE A 120 -6.78 6.57 0.01
N HIS A 121 -5.77 6.94 -0.78
CA HIS A 121 -5.54 8.34 -1.15
C HIS A 121 -6.55 8.85 -2.18
N GLN A 122 -7.07 7.99 -3.06
CA GLN A 122 -8.19 8.34 -3.93
C GLN A 122 -9.52 8.48 -3.16
N ILE A 123 -9.70 7.75 -2.06
CA ILE A 123 -10.82 7.99 -1.13
C ILE A 123 -10.67 9.35 -0.45
N LEU A 124 -9.44 9.71 -0.04
CA LEU A 124 -9.14 10.98 0.62
C LEU A 124 -9.30 12.19 -0.33
N ASP A 125 -8.75 12.09 -1.54
CA ASP A 125 -8.84 13.04 -2.65
C ASP A 125 -8.97 12.29 -4.00
N PRO A 126 -10.17 12.28 -4.61
CA PRO A 126 -10.43 11.58 -5.89
C PRO A 126 -9.55 12.03 -7.06
N HIS A 127 -8.93 13.21 -6.98
CA HIS A 127 -8.12 13.80 -8.05
C HIS A 127 -6.61 13.64 -7.83
N CYS A 128 -6.18 13.00 -6.73
CA CYS A 128 -4.76 12.98 -6.35
C CYS A 128 -3.85 12.34 -7.40
N LEU A 129 -4.37 11.43 -8.25
CA LEU A 129 -3.61 10.76 -9.31
C LEU A 129 -3.67 11.44 -10.68
N ASP A 130 -4.40 12.54 -10.84
CA ASP A 130 -4.62 13.15 -12.17
C ASP A 130 -3.34 13.69 -12.81
N LYS A 131 -2.31 14.00 -12.01
CA LYS A 131 -0.98 14.45 -12.47
C LYS A 131 0.05 13.33 -12.56
N PHE A 132 -0.32 12.10 -12.23
CA PHE A 132 0.57 10.94 -12.12
C PHE A 132 0.06 9.80 -13.01
N PRO A 133 0.24 9.91 -14.34
CA PRO A 133 -0.35 8.98 -15.30
C PRO A 133 0.12 7.53 -15.10
N LEU A 134 1.38 7.29 -14.69
CA LEU A 134 1.86 5.92 -14.46
C LEU A 134 1.18 5.32 -13.23
N LEU A 135 1.11 6.06 -12.11
CA LEU A 135 0.42 5.61 -10.89
C LEU A 135 -1.08 5.41 -11.12
N LYS A 136 -1.74 6.31 -11.87
CA LYS A 136 -3.16 6.17 -12.22
C LYS A 136 -3.43 4.92 -13.05
N ALA A 137 -2.62 4.69 -14.09
CA ALA A 137 -2.72 3.47 -14.90
C ALA A 137 -2.36 2.21 -14.10
N TYR A 138 -1.40 2.31 -13.19
CA TYR A 138 -0.97 1.24 -12.30
C TYR A 138 -2.07 0.81 -11.33
N HIS A 139 -2.70 1.76 -10.63
CA HIS A 139 -3.81 1.48 -9.71
C HIS A 139 -4.95 0.76 -10.45
N GLN A 140 -5.37 1.27 -11.61
CA GLN A 140 -6.41 0.63 -12.41
C GLN A 140 -6.04 -0.79 -12.84
N ARG A 141 -4.80 -1.01 -13.28
CA ARG A 141 -4.30 -2.32 -13.69
C ARG A 141 -4.28 -3.32 -12.53
N MET A 142 -3.96 -2.87 -11.32
CA MET A 142 -4.02 -3.70 -10.12
C MET A 142 -5.47 -4.01 -9.74
N GLU A 143 -6.37 -3.03 -9.77
CA GLU A 143 -7.79 -3.20 -9.49
C GLU A 143 -8.45 -4.19 -10.46
N ASP A 144 -8.09 -4.16 -11.74
CA ASP A 144 -8.68 -5.01 -12.78
C ASP A 144 -8.29 -6.49 -12.69
N ARG A 145 -7.33 -6.86 -11.84
CA ARG A 145 -6.97 -8.27 -11.61
C ARG A 145 -8.17 -9.00 -11.02
N PRO A 146 -8.63 -10.14 -11.60
CA PRO A 146 -9.92 -10.74 -11.24
C PRO A 146 -10.17 -10.96 -9.74
N GLY A 147 -9.15 -11.43 -9.00
CA GLY A 147 -9.26 -11.63 -7.56
C GLY A 147 -9.35 -10.33 -6.76
N LEU A 148 -8.59 -9.29 -7.14
CA LEU A 148 -8.66 -7.98 -6.50
C LEU A 148 -9.96 -7.25 -6.86
N LYS A 149 -10.38 -7.31 -8.12
CA LYS A 149 -11.64 -6.70 -8.60
C LYS A 149 -12.84 -7.19 -7.80
N GLU A 150 -12.95 -8.51 -7.62
CA GLU A 150 -14.04 -9.10 -6.84
C GLU A 150 -13.93 -8.76 -5.36
N TYR A 151 -12.73 -8.79 -4.78
CA TYR A 151 -12.49 -8.38 -3.39
C TYR A 151 -12.87 -6.91 -3.14
N CYS A 152 -12.41 -5.98 -3.99
CA CYS A 152 -12.72 -4.56 -3.88
C CYS A 152 -14.22 -4.30 -3.99
N LYS A 153 -14.92 -5.00 -4.91
CA LYS A 153 -16.38 -4.92 -5.02
C LYS A 153 -17.08 -5.36 -3.72
N GLN A 154 -16.62 -6.45 -3.10
CA GLN A 154 -17.16 -6.93 -1.82
C GLN A 154 -16.86 -5.96 -0.68
N ARG A 155 -15.63 -5.48 -0.57
CA ARG A 155 -15.19 -4.48 0.41
C ARG A 155 -16.04 -3.20 0.34
N ASN A 156 -16.24 -2.68 -0.88
CA ASN A 156 -17.03 -1.49 -1.14
C ASN A 156 -18.52 -1.70 -0.79
N ARG A 157 -19.08 -2.87 -1.16
CA ARG A 157 -20.46 -3.23 -0.80
C ARG A 157 -20.66 -3.29 0.72
N ALA A 158 -19.68 -3.82 1.43
CA ALA A 158 -19.69 -3.92 2.89
C ALA A 158 -19.36 -2.60 3.60
N LYS A 159 -18.92 -1.57 2.87
CA LYS A 159 -18.47 -0.27 3.41
C LYS A 159 -17.47 -0.45 4.54
N ILE A 160 -16.49 -1.34 4.35
CA ILE A 160 -15.42 -1.55 5.32
C ILE A 160 -14.71 -0.21 5.52
N PRO A 161 -14.64 0.33 6.76
CA PRO A 161 -13.99 1.60 7.01
C PRO A 161 -12.49 1.46 6.78
N VAL A 162 -11.88 2.45 6.12
CA VAL A 162 -10.41 2.49 5.94
C VAL A 162 -9.72 2.59 7.31
N ASN A 163 -10.23 3.47 8.18
CA ASN A 163 -9.63 3.78 9.48
C ASN A 163 -10.59 3.51 10.64
N GLY A 164 -10.03 3.18 11.81
CA GLY A 164 -10.81 2.85 13.01
C GLY A 164 -11.57 4.03 13.63
N ASN A 165 -11.29 5.27 13.22
CA ASN A 165 -12.00 6.47 13.68
C ASN A 165 -13.10 6.94 12.70
N GLY A 166 -13.36 6.21 11.61
CA GLY A 166 -14.37 6.54 10.61
C GLY A 166 -14.00 7.70 9.67
N LYS A 167 -12.81 8.30 9.80
CA LYS A 167 -12.30 9.33 8.89
C LYS A 167 -11.54 8.65 7.74
N GLN A 168 -11.63 9.18 6.52
CA GLN A 168 -10.98 8.60 5.34
C GLN A 168 -10.76 9.64 4.25
#